data_AF-A0A241XSZ6-F1
#
_entry.id   AF-A0A241XSZ6-F1
#
_cell.length_a   1.000
_cell.length_b   1.000
_cell.length_c   1.000
_cell.angle_alpha   90.00
_cell.angle_beta   90.00
_cell.angle_gamma   90.00
#
_symmetry.space_group_name_H-M   'P 1'
#
loop_
_entity.id
_entity.type
_entity.pdbx_description
1 polymer ?
#
loop_
_entity_poly.entity_id
_entity_poly.type
_entity_poly.pdbx_seq_one_letter_code
_entity_poly.pdbx_strand_id
1 'polypeptide(L)'
;MTQVDLGWIAALAKPQTTEERMLQSVVLSFVDSAVYECPADLLRHMNPSTRDLAKTIITSAKTPSSASDMREMAAAADLEFGHTTKYFEVSPPVGRVRFRWQGGHRSSVRVNMNNFGEERFYQRLRYLRDRLVWELNNASASPELSAPLSHQACETTELRGLMTEEQMERVAKPQSSLDRCFQEAVLHLVDPAVYFTTIEKLASLPPEDLETVFAVLAVMDKPTIAGALVQLAEDADSAFTAKRGYIEDVKSGYRVHIRKGTERVKLSVCLNEFGEERALKRARFLRDRVMFDIALSMSPGIMSPIVGLQLREFSKRGRQDVLYMLFRYACPSSGRYRTVRYSCRKNGFRGSFTKLSKEVANLGYEVHPDSIADIRPTLEQFNRHSAVITDLPPPFS
;
A
#
# COMPACT_ATOMS: atom_id res chain seq x y z
N MET A 1 16.15 2.97 30.17
CA MET A 1 15.75 3.88 29.08
C MET A 1 16.04 5.29 29.55
N THR A 2 17.03 5.96 28.97
CA THR A 2 17.29 7.39 29.20
C THR A 2 16.18 8.18 28.52
N GLN A 3 15.53 9.07 29.28
CA GLN A 3 14.53 9.99 28.76
C GLN A 3 15.24 10.95 27.80
N VAL A 4 14.98 10.82 26.50
CA VAL A 4 15.56 11.72 25.49
C VAL A 4 14.83 13.06 25.59
N ASP A 5 15.58 14.12 25.88
CA ASP A 5 15.07 15.49 25.87
C ASP A 5 14.82 15.92 24.42
N LEU A 6 13.55 16.02 24.06
CA LEU A 6 13.09 16.48 22.75
C LEU A 6 12.63 17.94 22.80
N GLY A 7 13.03 18.72 23.80
CA GLY A 7 12.67 20.14 23.95
C GLY A 7 13.10 21.03 22.77
N TRP A 8 14.02 20.57 21.93
CA TRP A 8 14.40 21.23 20.68
C TRP A 8 13.34 21.12 19.58
N ILE A 9 12.37 20.20 19.67
CA ILE A 9 11.31 20.03 18.66
C ILE A 9 10.52 21.32 18.47
N ALA A 10 10.34 22.14 19.50
CA ALA A 10 9.66 23.43 19.38
C ALA A 10 10.30 24.36 18.32
N ALA A 11 11.63 24.29 18.12
CA ALA A 11 12.32 25.05 17.08
C ALA A 11 11.91 24.61 15.65
N LEU A 12 11.44 23.37 15.49
CA LEU A 12 10.93 22.87 14.21
C LEU A 12 9.61 23.50 13.80
N ALA A 13 8.94 24.31 14.64
CA ALA A 13 7.75 25.03 14.23
C ALA A 13 8.03 26.00 13.07
N LYS A 14 9.24 26.58 13.01
CA LYS A 14 9.66 27.52 11.96
C LYS A 14 11.01 27.11 11.36
N PRO A 15 11.02 26.04 10.54
CA PRO A 15 12.26 25.45 10.07
C PRO A 15 12.97 26.38 9.08
N GLN A 16 14.26 26.63 9.33
CA GLN A 16 15.14 27.48 8.55
C GLN A 16 15.91 26.69 7.49
N THR A 17 16.15 25.41 7.74
CA THR A 17 16.90 24.53 6.83
C THR A 17 16.03 23.47 6.19
N THR A 18 16.53 22.88 5.11
CA THR A 18 15.94 21.69 4.47
C THR A 18 15.79 20.54 5.46
N GLU A 19 16.84 20.27 6.25
CA GLU A 19 16.87 19.17 7.21
C GLU A 19 15.84 19.36 8.32
N GLU A 20 15.72 20.57 8.85
CA GLU A 20 14.70 20.92 9.84
C GLU A 20 13.28 20.75 9.28
N ARG A 21 13.04 21.05 7.99
CA ARG A 21 11.73 20.80 7.35
C ARG A 21 11.43 19.31 7.20
N MET A 22 12.44 18.52 6.85
CA MET A 22 12.29 17.07 6.77
C MET A 22 11.95 16.49 8.15
N LEU A 23 12.66 16.94 9.21
CA LEU A 23 12.35 16.58 10.59
C LEU A 23 10.97 17.07 11.04
N GLN A 24 10.60 18.30 10.70
CA GLN A 24 9.26 18.84 10.98
C GLN A 24 8.18 17.93 10.36
N SER A 25 8.37 17.49 9.12
CA SER A 25 7.43 16.57 8.45
C SER A 25 7.32 15.21 9.14
N VAL A 26 8.45 14.66 9.61
CA VAL A 26 8.45 13.44 10.44
C VAL A 26 7.63 13.65 11.70
N VAL A 27 7.87 14.74 12.45
CA VAL A 27 7.15 15.01 13.69
C VAL A 27 5.66 15.24 13.46
N LEU A 28 5.28 16.08 12.49
CA LEU A 28 3.89 16.37 12.16
C LEU A 28 3.10 15.10 11.82
N SER A 29 3.74 14.12 11.17
CA SER A 29 3.10 12.86 10.82
C SER A 29 2.65 12.02 12.02
N PHE A 30 3.27 12.21 13.19
CA PHE A 30 2.84 11.56 14.44
C PHE A 30 1.70 12.27 15.14
N VAL A 31 1.49 13.56 14.84
CA VAL A 31 0.42 14.35 15.44
C VAL A 31 -0.92 14.06 14.76
N ASP A 32 -0.91 14.08 13.44
CA ASP A 32 -2.09 13.78 12.63
C ASP A 32 -1.66 13.26 11.26
N SER A 33 -1.49 11.95 11.12
CA SER A 33 -0.99 11.32 9.89
C SER A 33 -1.94 11.49 8.70
N ALA A 34 -3.22 11.73 8.94
CA ALA A 34 -4.20 12.00 7.89
C ALA A 34 -4.00 13.41 7.28
N VAL A 35 -3.60 14.38 8.10
CA VAL A 35 -3.31 15.75 7.67
C VAL A 35 -1.85 15.91 7.21
N TYR A 36 -0.92 15.27 7.90
CA TYR A 36 0.52 15.44 7.70
C TYR A 36 1.18 14.14 7.24
N GLU A 37 0.57 13.46 6.27
CA GLU A 37 1.13 12.25 5.68
C GLU A 37 2.57 12.51 5.21
N CYS A 38 3.50 11.80 5.84
CA CYS A 38 4.94 11.87 5.58
C CYS A 38 5.41 10.54 5.00
N PRO A 39 5.73 10.50 3.69
CA PRO A 39 6.32 9.34 3.04
C PRO A 39 7.67 8.95 3.68
N ALA A 40 7.94 7.65 3.80
CA ALA A 40 9.18 7.20 4.47
C ALA A 40 10.44 7.39 3.63
N ASP A 41 10.32 7.55 2.30
CA ASP A 41 11.42 7.86 1.39
C ASP A 41 12.08 9.22 1.69
N LEU A 42 11.38 10.10 2.42
CA LEU A 42 11.97 11.32 2.97
C LEU A 42 13.27 11.03 3.75
N LEU A 43 13.35 9.89 4.45
CA LEU A 43 14.53 9.48 5.22
C LEU A 43 15.76 9.24 4.33
N ARG A 44 15.58 8.88 3.05
CA ARG A 44 16.67 8.70 2.08
C ARG A 44 17.37 10.03 1.76
N HIS A 45 16.63 11.13 1.86
CA HIS A 45 17.10 12.46 1.50
C HIS A 45 17.70 13.25 2.68
N MET A 46 17.55 12.75 3.89
CA MET A 46 18.23 13.28 5.07
C MET A 46 19.70 12.89 5.07
N ASN A 47 20.56 13.83 5.48
CA ASN A 47 21.93 13.49 5.84
C ASN A 47 21.99 12.52 7.04
N PRO A 48 23.13 11.88 7.32
CA PRO A 48 23.24 10.88 8.37
C PRO A 48 22.83 11.36 9.77
N SER A 49 23.27 12.54 10.20
CA SER A 49 22.96 13.04 11.56
C SER A 49 21.48 13.41 11.70
N THR A 50 20.87 14.01 10.68
CA THR A 50 19.43 14.26 10.66
C THR A 50 18.63 12.96 10.67
N ARG A 51 19.08 11.95 9.93
CA ARG A 51 18.44 10.64 9.88
C ARG A 51 18.49 9.93 11.23
N ASP A 52 19.60 10.03 11.97
CA ASP A 52 19.74 9.51 13.33
C ASP A 52 18.81 10.23 14.32
N LEU A 53 18.62 11.55 14.15
CA LEU A 53 17.62 12.30 14.90
C LEU A 53 16.20 11.86 14.55
N ALA A 54 15.89 11.66 13.27
CA ALA A 54 14.59 11.16 12.83
C ALA A 54 14.29 9.77 13.41
N LYS A 55 15.29 8.86 13.39
CA LYS A 55 15.20 7.56 14.07
C LYS A 55 14.87 7.71 15.54
N THR A 56 15.61 8.59 16.24
CA THR A 56 15.37 8.89 17.66
C THR A 56 13.93 9.35 17.87
N ILE A 57 13.45 10.32 17.09
CA ILE A 57 12.06 10.81 17.14
C ILE A 57 11.06 9.66 16.94
N ILE A 58 11.25 8.84 15.90
CA ILE A 58 10.34 7.73 15.57
C ILE A 58 10.27 6.71 16.71
N THR A 59 11.41 6.39 17.34
CA THR A 59 11.45 5.49 18.50
C THR A 59 10.79 6.10 19.74
N SER A 60 10.96 7.40 19.96
CA SER A 60 10.46 8.13 21.14
C SER A 60 9.00 8.59 21.01
N ALA A 61 8.46 8.65 19.80
CA ALA A 61 7.08 9.07 19.52
C ALA A 61 6.02 8.22 20.24
N LYS A 62 6.39 7.02 20.68
CA LYS A 62 5.52 6.12 21.47
C LYS A 62 5.35 6.56 22.93
N THR A 63 6.05 7.60 23.41
CA THR A 63 5.97 8.06 24.80
C THR A 63 4.98 9.22 24.99
N PRO A 64 4.22 9.27 26.10
CA PRO A 64 3.21 10.31 26.33
C PRO A 64 3.76 11.74 26.39
N SER A 65 4.95 11.94 26.94
CA SER A 65 5.58 13.26 27.04
C SER A 65 5.93 13.81 25.67
N SER A 66 6.56 12.99 24.82
CA SER A 66 6.90 13.38 23.45
C SER A 66 5.65 13.72 22.63
N ALA A 67 4.54 13.00 22.83
CA ALA A 67 3.30 13.30 22.13
C ALA A 67 2.73 14.71 22.46
N SER A 68 2.98 15.23 23.66
CA SER A 68 2.58 16.61 24.03
C SER A 68 3.43 17.63 23.28
N ASP A 69 4.75 17.52 23.36
CA ASP A 69 5.70 18.44 22.73
C ASP A 69 5.50 18.50 21.20
N MET A 70 5.24 17.33 20.58
CA MET A 70 4.96 17.24 19.15
C MET A 70 3.66 17.97 18.76
N ARG A 71 2.61 17.90 19.58
CA ARG A 71 1.34 18.62 19.34
C ARG A 71 1.52 20.13 19.48
N GLU A 72 2.27 20.59 20.49
CA GLU A 72 2.58 22.01 20.67
C GLU A 72 3.37 22.56 19.47
N MET A 73 4.39 21.83 19.03
CA MET A 73 5.13 22.17 17.80
C MET A 73 4.20 22.20 16.58
N ALA A 74 3.32 21.21 16.41
CA ALA A 74 2.40 21.16 15.28
C ALA A 74 1.41 22.34 15.26
N ALA A 75 0.90 22.73 16.42
CA ALA A 75 0.04 23.91 16.55
C ALA A 75 0.80 25.19 16.17
N ALA A 76 2.04 25.32 16.61
CA ALA A 76 2.90 26.45 16.23
C ALA A 76 3.27 26.44 14.72
N ALA A 77 3.52 25.27 14.14
CA ALA A 77 3.81 25.10 12.72
C ALA A 77 2.63 25.49 11.81
N ASP A 78 1.39 25.12 12.19
CA ASP A 78 0.21 25.48 11.38
C ASP A 78 -0.05 27.00 11.33
N LEU A 79 0.38 27.74 12.36
CA LEU A 79 0.35 29.22 12.35
C LEU A 79 1.40 29.84 11.43
N GLU A 80 2.52 29.14 11.21
CA GLU A 80 3.60 29.58 10.32
C GLU A 80 3.35 29.18 8.87
N PHE A 81 2.53 28.15 8.62
CA PHE A 81 2.12 27.82 7.27
C PHE A 81 1.37 29.00 6.67
N GLY A 82 1.71 29.35 5.43
CA GLY A 82 1.05 30.47 4.75
C GLY A 82 -0.49 30.32 4.78
N HIS A 83 -1.21 31.43 4.94
CA HIS A 83 -2.68 31.40 4.86
C HIS A 83 -3.21 31.83 3.48
N THR A 84 -2.31 32.11 2.54
CA THR A 84 -2.70 32.56 1.21
C THR A 84 -3.36 31.43 0.41
N THR A 85 -4.40 31.78 -0.36
CA THR A 85 -5.09 30.88 -1.29
C THR A 85 -4.51 30.90 -2.70
N LYS A 86 -3.47 31.71 -2.92
CA LYS A 86 -2.62 31.66 -4.11
C LYS A 86 -2.13 30.21 -4.21
N TYR A 87 -2.46 29.50 -5.30
CA TYR A 87 -2.21 28.06 -5.57
C TYR A 87 -3.29 27.05 -5.13
N PHE A 88 -4.36 27.48 -4.46
CA PHE A 88 -5.53 26.63 -4.23
C PHE A 88 -6.60 26.83 -5.28
N GLU A 89 -7.08 25.73 -5.84
CA GLU A 89 -8.36 25.68 -6.53
C GLU A 89 -9.31 24.84 -5.69
N VAL A 90 -10.17 25.52 -4.94
CA VAL A 90 -11.16 24.87 -4.08
C VAL A 90 -12.51 24.88 -4.81
N SER A 91 -13.11 23.70 -4.97
CA SER A 91 -14.47 23.53 -5.46
C SER A 91 -15.13 22.47 -4.59
N PRO A 92 -15.74 22.87 -3.45
CA PRO A 92 -16.25 21.93 -2.47
C PRO A 92 -17.17 20.88 -3.11
N PRO A 93 -17.10 19.60 -2.68
CA PRO A 93 -16.30 19.09 -1.56
C PRO A 93 -14.83 18.76 -1.93
N VAL A 94 -14.33 19.16 -3.10
CA VAL A 94 -12.99 18.79 -3.58
C VAL A 94 -12.06 20.01 -3.63
N GLY A 95 -10.95 19.93 -2.92
CA GLY A 95 -9.83 20.87 -3.04
C GLY A 95 -8.77 20.35 -3.99
N ARG A 96 -8.07 21.27 -4.66
CA ARG A 96 -6.84 20.95 -5.37
C ARG A 96 -5.78 21.99 -5.08
N VAL A 97 -4.58 21.52 -4.76
CA VAL A 97 -3.38 22.36 -4.80
C VAL A 97 -2.78 22.24 -6.20
N ARG A 98 -2.55 23.37 -6.88
CA ARG A 98 -1.96 23.40 -8.23
C ARG A 98 -0.77 24.34 -8.22
N PHE A 99 0.40 23.80 -8.55
CA PHE A 99 1.59 24.59 -8.81
C PHE A 99 1.95 24.53 -10.28
N ARG A 100 2.39 25.67 -10.81
CA ARG A 100 3.02 25.77 -12.13
C ARG A 100 4.42 26.29 -11.91
N TRP A 101 5.41 25.52 -12.32
CA TRP A 101 6.82 25.93 -12.29
C TRP A 101 7.24 26.43 -13.67
N GLN A 102 8.20 27.36 -13.70
CA GLN A 102 8.74 27.90 -14.96
C GLN A 102 9.28 26.75 -15.83
N GLY A 103 8.79 26.65 -17.06
CA GLY A 103 9.07 25.51 -17.96
C GLY A 103 7.89 24.55 -18.20
N GLY A 104 6.72 24.80 -17.60
CA GLY A 104 5.47 24.11 -17.95
C GLY A 104 5.19 22.83 -17.15
N HIS A 105 6.05 22.44 -16.21
CA HIS A 105 5.74 21.37 -15.27
C HIS A 105 4.71 21.82 -14.23
N ARG A 106 3.69 20.99 -14.04
CA ARG A 106 2.54 21.27 -13.19
C ARG A 106 2.32 20.12 -12.22
N SER A 107 2.71 20.32 -10.97
CA SER A 107 2.35 19.41 -9.88
C SER A 107 0.96 19.77 -9.37
N SER A 108 0.05 18.78 -9.29
CA SER A 108 -1.27 19.01 -8.69
C SER A 108 -1.73 17.85 -7.85
N VAL A 109 -2.09 18.11 -6.60
CA VAL A 109 -2.60 17.11 -5.65
C VAL A 109 -4.06 17.44 -5.36
N ARG A 110 -4.94 16.44 -5.49
CA ARG A 110 -6.37 16.56 -5.15
C ARG A 110 -6.61 16.06 -3.74
N VAL A 111 -7.36 16.82 -2.96
CA VAL A 111 -7.77 16.49 -1.58
C VAL A 111 -9.29 16.55 -1.51
N ASN A 112 -9.93 15.59 -0.85
CA ASN A 112 -11.39 15.55 -0.72
C ASN A 112 -11.78 15.94 0.71
N MET A 113 -12.56 17.00 0.86
CA MET A 113 -13.02 17.54 2.15
C MET A 113 -13.86 16.53 2.93
N ASN A 114 -14.64 15.69 2.23
CA ASN A 114 -15.48 14.66 2.86
C ASN A 114 -14.67 13.60 3.63
N ASN A 115 -13.37 13.49 3.36
CA ASN A 115 -12.52 12.52 4.03
C ASN A 115 -12.00 13.00 5.40
N PHE A 116 -12.01 14.31 5.67
CA PHE A 116 -11.29 14.89 6.82
C PHE A 116 -12.11 15.89 7.66
N GLY A 117 -13.19 16.45 7.12
CA GLY A 117 -13.86 17.63 7.69
C GLY A 117 -13.18 18.93 7.23
N GLU A 118 -13.87 20.06 7.39
CA GLU A 118 -13.47 21.35 6.78
C GLU A 118 -12.13 21.87 7.33
N GLU A 119 -11.95 21.89 8.65
CA GLU A 119 -10.74 22.41 9.29
C GLU A 119 -9.48 21.63 8.88
N ARG A 120 -9.51 20.30 9.05
CA ARG A 120 -8.42 19.39 8.64
C ARG A 120 -8.15 19.43 7.16
N PHE A 121 -9.18 19.63 6.33
CA PHE A 121 -9.01 19.81 4.89
C PHE A 121 -8.16 21.04 4.57
N TYR A 122 -8.42 22.18 5.21
CA TYR A 122 -7.60 23.38 4.99
C TYR A 122 -6.19 23.26 5.55
N GLN A 123 -6.00 22.58 6.70
CA GLN A 123 -4.67 22.25 7.23
C GLN A 123 -3.88 21.39 6.24
N ARG A 124 -4.49 20.33 5.70
CA ARG A 124 -3.87 19.46 4.68
C ARG A 124 -3.47 20.26 3.45
N LEU A 125 -4.34 21.17 2.98
CA LEU A 125 -4.03 22.02 1.83
C LEU A 125 -2.84 22.95 2.11
N ARG A 126 -2.78 23.60 3.29
CA ARG A 126 -1.64 24.44 3.69
C ARG A 126 -0.33 23.66 3.75
N TYR A 127 -0.34 22.51 4.43
CA TYR A 127 0.82 21.64 4.51
C TYR A 127 1.31 21.19 3.13
N LEU A 128 0.41 20.69 2.27
CA LEU A 128 0.77 20.28 0.90
C LEU A 128 1.32 21.44 0.08
N ARG A 129 0.76 22.64 0.24
CA ARG A 129 1.27 23.84 -0.43
C ARG A 129 2.70 24.12 -0.01
N ASP A 130 2.97 24.19 1.29
CA ASP A 130 4.29 24.58 1.78
C ASP A 130 5.36 23.53 1.49
N ARG A 131 4.98 22.25 1.52
CA ARG A 131 5.81 21.16 1.04
C ARG A 131 6.13 21.30 -0.45
N LEU A 132 5.13 21.52 -1.30
CA LEU A 132 5.33 21.64 -2.75
C LEU A 132 6.11 22.90 -3.15
N VAL A 133 5.85 24.05 -2.51
CA VAL A 133 6.64 25.28 -2.72
C VAL A 133 8.10 25.01 -2.40
N TRP A 134 8.35 24.29 -1.31
CA TRP A 134 9.69 23.96 -0.88
C TRP A 134 10.39 22.97 -1.84
N GLU A 135 9.73 21.87 -2.22
CA GLU A 135 10.26 20.91 -3.21
C GLU A 135 10.64 21.62 -4.51
N LEU A 136 9.79 22.54 -4.97
CA LEU A 136 10.03 23.31 -6.20
C LEU A 136 11.19 24.32 -6.07
N ASN A 137 11.31 25.02 -4.93
CA ASN A 137 12.35 26.03 -4.73
C ASN A 137 13.74 25.43 -4.51
N ASN A 138 13.83 24.16 -4.13
CA ASN A 138 15.09 23.45 -4.00
C ASN A 138 15.27 22.58 -5.24
N ALA A 139 15.92 23.10 -6.30
CA ALA A 139 16.10 22.40 -7.57
C ALA A 139 16.86 21.06 -7.47
N SER A 140 17.52 20.78 -6.35
CA SER A 140 18.09 19.47 -5.98
C SER A 140 17.06 18.46 -5.43
N ALA A 141 15.84 18.91 -5.12
CA ALA A 141 14.66 18.15 -4.70
C ALA A 141 13.60 18.10 -5.83
N SER A 142 14.07 17.86 -7.06
CA SER A 142 13.25 17.64 -8.26
C SER A 142 12.11 16.62 -7.99
N PRO A 143 10.98 16.64 -8.74
CA PRO A 143 9.80 15.78 -8.52
C PRO A 143 10.04 14.27 -8.66
N GLU A 144 11.28 13.86 -8.95
CA GLU A 144 11.75 12.50 -8.76
C GLU A 144 12.14 12.33 -7.28
N LEU A 145 11.14 12.34 -6.40
CA LEU A 145 11.29 11.77 -5.06
C LEU A 145 11.68 10.31 -5.24
N SER A 146 13.00 10.10 -5.19
CA SER A 146 13.72 8.84 -5.27
C SER A 146 13.45 7.98 -6.53
N ALA A 147 14.35 8.08 -7.51
CA ALA A 147 14.44 7.10 -8.59
C ALA A 147 14.53 5.66 -8.03
N PRO A 148 13.94 4.67 -8.73
CA PRO A 148 14.05 3.28 -8.32
C PRO A 148 15.52 2.86 -8.27
N LEU A 149 15.86 1.97 -7.34
CA LEU A 149 17.17 1.33 -7.34
C LEU A 149 17.35 0.52 -8.62
N SER A 150 18.53 0.61 -9.23
CA SER A 150 18.84 -0.12 -10.46
C SER A 150 19.47 -1.46 -10.15
N HIS A 151 19.06 -2.50 -10.88
CA HIS A 151 19.70 -3.81 -10.83
C HIS A 151 21.15 -3.68 -11.32
N GLN A 152 22.13 -3.80 -10.42
CA GLN A 152 23.50 -4.12 -10.78
C GLN A 152 23.73 -5.57 -10.36
N ALA A 153 24.33 -6.38 -11.23
CA ALA A 153 24.59 -7.78 -10.94
C ALA A 153 25.46 -7.86 -9.68
N CYS A 154 24.89 -8.33 -8.58
CA CYS A 154 25.60 -8.52 -7.33
C CYS A 154 25.07 -9.74 -6.60
N GLU A 155 25.98 -10.42 -5.89
CA GLU A 155 25.66 -11.53 -5.02
C GLU A 155 24.84 -11.03 -3.81
N THR A 156 23.81 -11.80 -3.42
CA THR A 156 22.91 -11.52 -2.29
C THR A 156 23.59 -11.61 -0.92
N THR A 157 24.86 -11.99 -0.88
CA THR A 157 25.64 -12.30 0.32
C THR A 157 25.82 -11.12 1.27
N GLU A 158 25.79 -9.87 0.79
CA GLU A 158 25.99 -8.70 1.64
C GLU A 158 24.75 -8.28 2.44
N LEU A 159 23.53 -8.58 1.94
CA LEU A 159 22.29 -8.23 2.66
C LEU A 159 22.15 -9.04 3.96
N ARG A 160 22.73 -10.24 4.01
CA ARG A 160 22.79 -11.12 5.19
C ARG A 160 23.54 -10.52 6.38
N GLY A 161 24.37 -9.50 6.14
CA GLY A 161 25.04 -8.74 7.20
C GLY A 161 24.15 -7.67 7.85
N LEU A 162 23.01 -7.34 7.23
CA LEU A 162 22.08 -6.29 7.67
C LEU A 162 20.71 -6.84 8.07
N MET A 163 20.30 -7.94 7.43
CA MET A 163 19.01 -8.61 7.62
C MET A 163 19.25 -10.09 7.92
N THR A 164 18.48 -10.65 8.87
CA THR A 164 18.49 -12.10 9.10
C THR A 164 17.78 -12.85 7.96
N GLU A 165 18.04 -14.15 7.81
CA GLU A 165 17.27 -14.99 6.85
C GLU A 165 15.77 -14.92 7.11
N GLU A 166 15.36 -14.95 8.40
CA GLU A 166 13.96 -14.83 8.79
C GLU A 166 13.36 -13.49 8.35
N GLN A 167 14.09 -12.39 8.50
CA GLN A 167 13.64 -11.07 8.02
C GLN A 167 13.51 -11.05 6.48
N MET A 168 14.45 -11.65 5.75
CA MET A 168 14.34 -11.75 4.29
C MET A 168 13.15 -12.61 3.86
N GLU A 169 12.91 -13.75 4.52
CA GLU A 169 11.73 -14.59 4.28
C GLU A 169 10.42 -13.84 4.56
N ARG A 170 10.36 -13.04 5.64
CA ARG A 170 9.21 -12.19 5.98
C ARG A 170 8.96 -11.11 4.91
N VAL A 171 10.02 -10.56 4.30
CA VAL A 171 9.89 -9.63 3.16
C VAL A 171 9.44 -10.36 1.90
N ALA A 172 9.96 -11.54 1.60
CA ALA A 172 9.55 -12.29 0.42
C ALA A 172 8.09 -12.80 0.52
N LYS A 173 7.69 -13.26 1.71
CA LYS A 173 6.42 -13.95 1.95
C LYS A 173 5.82 -13.60 3.32
N PRO A 174 5.28 -12.38 3.50
CA PRO A 174 4.68 -11.95 4.77
C PRO A 174 3.55 -12.89 5.23
N GLN A 175 3.56 -13.26 6.51
CA GLN A 175 2.53 -14.12 7.12
C GLN A 175 1.60 -13.33 8.05
N SER A 176 2.03 -12.16 8.52
CA SER A 176 1.29 -11.31 9.45
C SER A 176 1.19 -9.85 8.97
N SER A 177 0.38 -9.04 9.66
CA SER A 177 0.36 -7.57 9.49
C SER A 177 1.72 -6.94 9.70
N LEU A 178 2.46 -7.43 10.70
CA LEU A 178 3.76 -6.92 11.07
C LEU A 178 4.78 -7.19 9.97
N ASP A 179 4.80 -8.41 9.44
CA ASP A 179 5.65 -8.78 8.30
C ASP A 179 5.30 -7.95 7.08
N ARG A 180 4.00 -7.70 6.86
CA ARG A 180 3.55 -6.86 5.75
C ARG A 180 4.00 -5.41 5.93
N CYS A 181 3.89 -4.83 7.13
CA CYS A 181 4.43 -3.49 7.40
C CYS A 181 5.95 -3.44 7.17
N PHE A 182 6.67 -4.48 7.60
CA PHE A 182 8.12 -4.58 7.41
C PHE A 182 8.48 -4.70 5.92
N GLN A 183 7.79 -5.56 5.18
CA GLN A 183 7.90 -5.67 3.74
C GLN A 183 7.61 -4.33 3.05
N GLU A 184 6.53 -3.62 3.42
CA GLU A 184 6.23 -2.29 2.87
C GLU A 184 7.36 -1.30 3.12
N ALA A 185 7.97 -1.33 4.31
CA ALA A 185 9.10 -0.47 4.65
C ALA A 185 10.33 -0.78 3.78
N VAL A 186 10.71 -2.05 3.65
CA VAL A 186 11.89 -2.47 2.86
C VAL A 186 11.67 -2.22 1.36
N LEU A 187 10.53 -2.64 0.80
CA LEU A 187 10.25 -2.47 -0.63
C LEU A 187 10.12 -0.99 -1.01
N HIS A 188 9.62 -0.14 -0.10
CA HIS A 188 9.60 1.31 -0.31
C HIS A 188 10.99 1.89 -0.51
N LEU A 189 12.05 1.31 0.09
CA LEU A 189 13.42 1.75 -0.18
C LEU A 189 13.85 1.48 -1.62
N VAL A 190 13.30 0.44 -2.25
CA VAL A 190 13.65 0.01 -3.61
C VAL A 190 13.02 0.89 -4.68
N ASP A 191 11.70 1.05 -4.62
CA ASP A 191 10.94 1.89 -5.55
C ASP A 191 9.78 2.60 -4.80
N PRO A 192 10.02 3.81 -4.27
CA PRO A 192 9.01 4.58 -3.55
C PRO A 192 7.74 4.93 -4.34
N ALA A 193 7.82 4.92 -5.67
CA ALA A 193 6.67 5.19 -6.52
C ALA A 193 5.75 3.96 -6.61
N VAL A 194 6.35 2.76 -6.66
CA VAL A 194 5.61 1.48 -6.73
C VAL A 194 5.17 1.01 -5.35
N TYR A 195 6.05 1.03 -4.36
CA TYR A 195 5.78 0.61 -2.99
C TYR A 195 5.66 1.86 -2.15
N PHE A 196 4.58 2.02 -1.38
CA PHE A 196 4.37 3.22 -0.58
C PHE A 196 4.15 2.89 0.89
N THR A 197 4.99 3.49 1.75
CA THR A 197 4.85 3.47 3.20
C THR A 197 5.04 4.87 3.77
N THR A 198 4.68 5.03 5.03
CA THR A 198 4.69 6.31 5.75
C THR A 198 5.51 6.18 7.02
N ILE A 199 6.00 7.29 7.55
CA ILE A 199 6.73 7.33 8.82
C ILE A 199 5.91 6.73 9.98
N GLU A 200 4.61 6.99 10.05
CA GLU A 200 3.72 6.40 11.07
C GLU A 200 3.73 4.86 11.02
N LYS A 201 3.55 4.29 9.83
CA LYS A 201 3.65 2.83 9.61
C LYS A 201 5.03 2.30 9.96
N LEU A 202 6.10 3.01 9.59
CA LEU A 202 7.46 2.61 9.95
C LEU A 202 7.63 2.56 11.49
N ALA A 203 7.05 3.53 12.22
CA ALA A 203 7.07 3.54 13.67
C ALA A 203 6.30 2.39 14.31
N SER A 204 5.33 1.80 13.61
CA SER A 204 4.58 0.63 14.11
C SER A 204 5.42 -0.64 14.15
N LEU A 205 6.59 -0.66 13.51
CA LEU A 205 7.49 -1.80 13.53
C LEU A 205 8.06 -2.07 14.93
N PRO A 206 8.44 -3.34 15.20
CA PRO A 206 9.28 -3.68 16.33
C PRO A 206 10.63 -2.95 16.27
N PRO A 207 11.29 -2.71 17.41
CA PRO A 207 12.60 -2.06 17.44
C PRO A 207 13.63 -2.73 16.53
N GLU A 208 13.70 -4.05 16.52
CA GLU A 208 14.64 -4.83 15.71
C GLU A 208 14.45 -4.61 14.20
N ASP A 209 13.21 -4.61 13.72
CA ASP A 209 12.90 -4.39 12.31
C ASP A 209 13.14 -2.93 11.91
N LEU A 210 12.84 -2.00 12.83
CA LEU A 210 13.10 -0.58 12.63
C LEU A 210 14.61 -0.30 12.52
N GLU A 211 15.41 -0.90 13.41
CA GLU A 211 16.87 -0.86 13.36
C GLU A 211 17.40 -1.38 12.03
N THR A 212 16.87 -2.52 11.55
CA THR A 212 17.20 -3.07 10.23
C THR A 212 16.90 -2.09 9.10
N VAL A 213 15.72 -1.45 9.08
CA VAL A 213 15.38 -0.46 8.03
C VAL A 213 16.36 0.71 8.03
N PHE A 214 16.73 1.23 9.21
CA PHE A 214 17.72 2.32 9.30
C PHE A 214 19.13 1.87 8.93
N ALA A 215 19.53 0.65 9.29
CA ALA A 215 20.82 0.07 8.90
C ALA A 215 20.91 -0.06 7.38
N VAL A 216 19.85 -0.54 6.72
CA VAL A 216 19.76 -0.63 5.25
C VAL A 216 19.82 0.77 4.63
N LEU A 217 19.02 1.73 5.11
CA LEU A 217 19.04 3.13 4.65
C LEU A 217 20.44 3.76 4.69
N ALA A 218 21.26 3.40 5.69
CA ALA A 218 22.60 3.96 5.87
C ALA A 218 23.61 3.50 4.81
N VAL A 219 23.35 2.39 4.11
CA VAL A 219 24.31 1.77 3.17
C VAL A 219 23.68 1.41 1.82
N MET A 220 22.45 1.84 1.55
CA MET A 220 21.70 1.50 0.32
C MET A 220 22.29 2.13 -0.95
N ASP A 221 23.19 3.11 -0.81
CA ASP A 221 23.96 3.70 -1.89
C ASP A 221 25.06 2.76 -2.41
N LYS A 222 25.45 1.75 -1.61
CA LYS A 222 26.36 0.70 -2.06
C LYS A 222 25.69 -0.14 -3.15
N PRO A 223 26.30 -0.26 -4.35
CA PRO A 223 25.68 -0.98 -5.47
C PRO A 223 25.29 -2.42 -5.16
N THR A 224 26.06 -3.08 -4.29
CA THR A 224 25.85 -4.45 -3.85
C THR A 224 24.57 -4.62 -3.04
N ILE A 225 24.37 -3.74 -2.05
CA ILE A 225 23.15 -3.67 -1.24
C ILE A 225 21.96 -3.28 -2.11
N ALA A 226 22.12 -2.28 -2.99
CA ALA A 226 21.05 -1.86 -3.89
C ALA A 226 20.59 -3.02 -4.81
N GLY A 227 21.52 -3.76 -5.40
CA GLY A 227 21.22 -4.94 -6.22
C GLY A 227 20.52 -6.04 -5.44
N ALA A 228 20.99 -6.36 -4.22
CA ALA A 228 20.37 -7.37 -3.37
C ALA A 228 18.94 -6.99 -2.93
N LEU A 229 18.67 -5.71 -2.64
CA LEU A 229 17.34 -5.23 -2.33
C LEU A 229 16.39 -5.30 -3.54
N VAL A 230 16.90 -5.01 -4.75
CA VAL A 230 16.12 -5.17 -5.99
C VAL A 230 15.75 -6.65 -6.21
N GLN A 231 16.69 -7.58 -6.03
CA GLN A 231 16.40 -9.02 -6.12
C GLN A 231 15.35 -9.45 -5.09
N LEU A 232 15.48 -9.01 -3.84
CA LEU A 232 14.49 -9.31 -2.79
C LEU A 232 13.10 -8.76 -3.15
N ALA A 233 13.03 -7.60 -3.79
CA ALA A 233 11.77 -7.03 -4.28
C ALA A 233 11.17 -7.84 -5.43
N GLU A 234 11.99 -8.34 -6.35
CA GLU A 234 11.55 -9.23 -7.42
C GLU A 234 11.04 -10.58 -6.87
N ASP A 235 11.73 -11.14 -5.88
CA ASP A 235 11.32 -12.36 -5.20
C ASP A 235 9.97 -12.16 -4.50
N ALA A 236 9.80 -11.04 -3.78
CA ALA A 236 8.54 -10.65 -3.19
C ALA A 236 7.43 -10.52 -4.27
N ASP A 237 7.68 -9.78 -5.35
CA ASP A 237 6.71 -9.61 -6.44
C ASP A 237 6.32 -10.95 -7.09
N SER A 238 7.26 -11.87 -7.24
CA SER A 238 7.05 -13.20 -7.84
C SER A 238 6.05 -14.02 -7.02
N ALA A 239 6.14 -13.98 -5.68
CA ALA A 239 5.23 -14.67 -4.77
C ALA A 239 3.77 -14.21 -4.93
N PHE A 240 3.55 -12.96 -5.37
CA PHE A 240 2.22 -12.35 -5.53
C PHE A 240 1.72 -12.27 -6.99
N THR A 241 2.54 -12.68 -7.95
CA THR A 241 2.29 -12.55 -9.40
C THR A 241 1.09 -13.39 -9.87
N ALA A 242 0.80 -14.52 -9.22
CA ALA A 242 -0.28 -15.44 -9.62
C ALA A 242 -1.71 -14.89 -9.42
N LYS A 243 -1.93 -13.88 -8.57
CA LYS A 243 -3.27 -13.47 -8.12
C LYS A 243 -3.86 -12.27 -8.87
N ARG A 244 -3.85 -12.26 -10.22
CA ARG A 244 -4.42 -11.14 -11.03
C ARG A 244 -5.91 -10.87 -10.82
N GLY A 245 -6.64 -11.73 -10.11
CA GLY A 245 -8.09 -11.70 -10.08
C GLY A 245 -8.77 -10.42 -9.59
N TYR A 246 -8.07 -9.55 -8.85
CA TYR A 246 -8.59 -8.28 -8.32
C TYR A 246 -8.21 -7.05 -9.14
N ILE A 247 -7.49 -7.25 -10.25
CA ILE A 247 -6.97 -6.19 -11.10
C ILE A 247 -7.67 -6.26 -12.46
N GLU A 248 -8.32 -5.17 -12.85
CA GLU A 248 -8.89 -4.96 -14.18
C GLU A 248 -7.88 -4.20 -15.04
N ASP A 249 -7.59 -4.74 -16.22
CA ASP A 249 -6.85 -4.04 -17.27
C ASP A 249 -7.80 -3.04 -17.94
N VAL A 250 -7.44 -1.76 -17.90
CA VAL A 250 -8.14 -0.69 -18.61
C VAL A 250 -7.19 -0.04 -19.62
N LYS A 251 -7.73 0.60 -20.67
CA LYS A 251 -6.90 1.22 -21.73
C LYS A 251 -5.83 2.18 -21.18
N SER A 252 -6.09 2.85 -20.07
CA SER A 252 -5.19 3.81 -19.44
C SER A 252 -4.36 3.26 -18.28
N GLY A 253 -4.42 1.95 -18.00
CA GLY A 253 -3.67 1.28 -16.92
C GLY A 253 -4.44 0.19 -16.20
N TYR A 254 -4.32 0.16 -14.88
CA TYR A 254 -4.85 -0.92 -14.07
C TYR A 254 -5.81 -0.39 -13.03
N ARG A 255 -6.77 -1.23 -12.66
CA ARG A 255 -7.74 -0.87 -11.64
C ARG A 255 -7.92 -2.00 -10.65
N VAL A 256 -7.64 -1.71 -9.39
CA VAL A 256 -7.83 -2.65 -8.28
C VAL A 256 -9.25 -2.51 -7.78
N HIS A 257 -10.00 -3.62 -7.76
CA HIS A 257 -11.30 -3.67 -7.11
C HIS A 257 -11.31 -4.71 -6.02
N ILE A 258 -11.56 -4.26 -4.80
CA ILE A 258 -11.73 -5.13 -3.65
C ILE A 258 -13.04 -4.75 -2.97
N ARG A 259 -13.81 -5.76 -2.59
CA ARG A 259 -15.08 -5.59 -1.89
C ARG A 259 -14.93 -6.15 -0.49
N LYS A 260 -15.26 -5.34 0.53
CA LYS A 260 -15.34 -5.72 1.94
C LYS A 260 -16.78 -5.54 2.39
N GLY A 261 -17.57 -6.62 2.37
CA GLY A 261 -19.00 -6.54 2.71
C GLY A 261 -19.78 -5.62 1.77
N THR A 262 -20.26 -4.47 2.27
CA THR A 262 -20.94 -3.41 1.50
C THR A 262 -19.97 -2.39 0.90
N GLU A 263 -18.75 -2.27 1.45
CA GLU A 263 -17.75 -1.32 1.00
C GLU A 263 -17.05 -1.80 -0.27
N ARG A 264 -16.77 -0.86 -1.17
CA ARG A 264 -16.06 -1.10 -2.44
C ARG A 264 -14.84 -0.19 -2.49
N VAL A 265 -13.67 -0.79 -2.40
CA VAL A 265 -12.39 -0.11 -2.65
C VAL A 265 -12.09 -0.22 -4.14
N LYS A 266 -11.95 0.94 -4.79
CA LYS A 266 -11.62 1.05 -6.22
C LYS A 266 -10.43 1.99 -6.37
N LEU A 267 -9.25 1.42 -6.64
CA LEU A 267 -8.02 2.17 -6.85
C LEU A 267 -7.62 2.08 -8.32
N SER A 268 -7.13 3.17 -8.90
CA SER A 268 -6.69 3.21 -10.30
C SER A 268 -5.22 3.58 -10.37
N VAL A 269 -4.47 2.91 -11.25
CA VAL A 269 -3.06 3.12 -11.54
C VAL A 269 -2.92 3.44 -13.02
N CYS A 270 -2.24 4.53 -13.36
CA CYS A 270 -2.18 5.06 -14.72
C CYS A 270 -0.86 4.68 -15.42
N LEU A 271 -0.94 4.21 -16.68
CA LEU A 271 0.26 3.93 -17.49
C LEU A 271 1.10 5.18 -17.75
N ASN A 272 0.44 6.32 -17.95
CA ASN A 272 1.13 7.58 -18.24
C ASN A 272 2.01 8.06 -17.06
N GLU A 273 1.75 7.56 -15.85
CA GLU A 273 2.49 7.94 -14.64
C GLU A 273 3.65 6.98 -14.34
N PHE A 274 3.45 5.67 -14.56
CA PHE A 274 4.42 4.65 -14.13
C PHE A 274 5.07 3.86 -15.28
N GLY A 275 4.49 3.83 -16.48
CA GLY A 275 4.79 2.82 -17.50
C GLY A 275 4.15 1.46 -17.18
N GLU A 276 4.10 0.54 -18.15
CA GLU A 276 3.33 -0.72 -18.04
C GLU A 276 3.77 -1.61 -16.88
N GLU A 277 5.06 -1.91 -16.79
CA GLU A 277 5.60 -2.84 -15.79
C GLU A 277 5.41 -2.32 -14.36
N ARG A 278 5.84 -1.08 -14.08
CA ARG A 278 5.72 -0.46 -12.75
C ARG A 278 4.26 -0.18 -12.38
N ALA A 279 3.39 0.16 -13.34
CA ALA A 279 1.96 0.30 -13.09
C ALA A 279 1.33 -1.02 -12.63
N LEU A 280 1.74 -2.15 -13.23
CA LEU A 280 1.26 -3.46 -12.82
C LEU A 280 1.79 -3.84 -11.42
N LYS A 281 3.07 -3.61 -11.13
CA LYS A 281 3.65 -3.80 -9.79
C LYS A 281 2.92 -2.96 -8.74
N ARG A 282 2.66 -1.67 -9.03
CA ARG A 282 1.89 -0.76 -8.16
C ARG A 282 0.46 -1.27 -7.93
N ALA A 283 -0.22 -1.76 -8.96
CA ALA A 283 -1.55 -2.31 -8.82
C ALA A 283 -1.59 -3.57 -7.96
N ARG A 284 -0.59 -4.46 -8.09
CA ARG A 284 -0.42 -5.64 -7.24
C ARG A 284 -0.16 -5.26 -5.79
N PHE A 285 0.77 -4.32 -5.57
CA PHE A 285 1.06 -3.77 -4.25
C PHE A 285 -0.19 -3.22 -3.56
N LEU A 286 -0.96 -2.36 -4.26
CA LEU A 286 -2.19 -1.76 -3.72
C LEU A 286 -3.27 -2.82 -3.44
N ARG A 287 -3.39 -3.83 -4.32
CA ARG A 287 -4.26 -4.98 -4.07
C ARG A 287 -3.86 -5.66 -2.77
N ASP A 288 -2.61 -6.08 -2.64
CA ASP A 288 -2.16 -6.88 -1.50
C ASP A 288 -2.27 -6.11 -0.20
N ARG A 289 -1.90 -4.82 -0.18
CA ARG A 289 -2.08 -3.95 0.97
C ARG A 289 -3.54 -3.93 1.45
N VAL A 290 -4.49 -3.69 0.55
CA VAL A 290 -5.92 -3.66 0.90
C VAL A 290 -6.40 -5.05 1.33
N MET A 291 -5.94 -6.13 0.71
CA MET A 291 -6.29 -7.51 1.11
C MET A 291 -5.80 -7.82 2.53
N PHE A 292 -4.58 -7.41 2.89
CA PHE A 292 -4.04 -7.53 4.25
C PHE A 292 -4.84 -6.67 5.25
N ASP A 293 -5.07 -5.39 4.95
CA ASP A 293 -5.87 -4.50 5.81
C ASP A 293 -7.29 -5.07 6.07
N ILE A 294 -7.88 -5.73 5.07
CA ILE A 294 -9.18 -6.40 5.21
C ILE A 294 -9.08 -7.67 6.05
N ALA A 295 -8.10 -8.55 5.77
CA ALA A 295 -7.90 -9.78 6.54
C ALA A 295 -7.72 -9.49 8.04
N LEU A 296 -7.00 -8.42 8.37
CA LEU A 296 -6.78 -7.96 9.74
C LEU A 296 -8.04 -7.40 10.43
N SER A 297 -9.04 -6.99 9.65
CA SER A 297 -10.26 -6.38 10.17
C SER A 297 -11.38 -7.39 10.46
N MET A 298 -11.10 -8.70 10.41
CA MET A 298 -11.97 -9.82 10.83
C MET A 298 -13.47 -9.55 10.59
N SER A 299 -13.81 -9.18 9.36
CA SER A 299 -15.20 -9.11 8.91
C SER A 299 -15.37 -10.08 7.75
N PRO A 300 -16.30 -11.06 7.81
CA PRO A 300 -16.48 -12.12 6.81
C PRO A 300 -17.13 -11.62 5.51
N GLY A 301 -16.70 -10.44 5.05
CA GLY A 301 -17.10 -9.86 3.77
C GLY A 301 -16.22 -10.42 2.66
N ILE A 302 -16.74 -11.42 1.94
CA ILE A 302 -16.10 -12.10 0.81
C ILE A 302 -15.41 -11.12 -0.14
N MET A 303 -14.08 -11.20 -0.22
CA MET A 303 -13.31 -10.61 -1.30
C MET A 303 -13.57 -11.43 -2.56
N SER A 304 -14.31 -10.84 -3.50
CA SER A 304 -14.70 -11.50 -4.74
C SER A 304 -13.82 -10.96 -5.89
N PRO A 305 -12.90 -11.75 -6.45
CA PRO A 305 -12.06 -11.28 -7.56
C PRO A 305 -12.90 -10.88 -8.80
N ILE A 306 -12.55 -9.79 -9.48
CA ILE A 306 -13.23 -9.37 -10.73
C ILE A 306 -13.12 -10.45 -11.81
N VAL A 307 -11.98 -11.15 -11.87
CA VAL A 307 -11.64 -12.23 -12.79
C VAL A 307 -11.09 -13.40 -11.98
N GLY A 308 -11.41 -14.62 -12.34
CA GLY A 308 -10.93 -15.79 -11.60
C GLY A 308 -12.03 -16.56 -10.89
N LEU A 309 -11.58 -17.52 -10.08
CA LEU A 309 -12.41 -18.49 -9.37
C LEU A 309 -13.12 -17.86 -8.16
N GLN A 310 -14.38 -18.24 -7.96
CA GLN A 310 -15.17 -17.86 -6.80
C GLN A 310 -16.18 -18.93 -6.40
N LEU A 311 -16.60 -18.90 -5.14
CA LEU A 311 -17.84 -19.52 -4.68
C LEU A 311 -18.93 -18.46 -4.53
N ARG A 312 -20.12 -18.77 -5.06
CA ARG A 312 -21.27 -17.86 -4.92
C ARG A 312 -22.58 -18.64 -4.81
N GLU A 313 -23.39 -18.23 -3.85
CA GLU A 313 -24.77 -18.67 -3.74
C GLU A 313 -25.67 -17.89 -4.69
N PHE A 314 -26.60 -18.60 -5.31
CA PHE A 314 -27.70 -17.99 -6.04
C PHE A 314 -29.01 -18.48 -5.45
N SER A 315 -29.78 -17.54 -4.91
CA SER A 315 -31.15 -17.77 -4.48
C SER A 315 -32.08 -17.73 -5.69
N LYS A 316 -32.95 -18.73 -5.81
CA LYS A 316 -34.13 -18.67 -6.70
C LYS A 316 -35.35 -18.63 -5.81
N ARG A 317 -36.29 -17.70 -6.06
CA ARG A 317 -37.54 -17.57 -5.27
C ARG A 317 -38.18 -18.95 -5.07
N GLY A 318 -38.41 -19.33 -3.82
CA GLY A 318 -39.05 -20.59 -3.44
C GLY A 318 -38.20 -21.86 -3.56
N ARG A 319 -36.87 -21.76 -3.74
CA ARG A 319 -35.95 -22.91 -3.73
C ARG A 319 -34.77 -22.68 -2.80
N GLN A 320 -34.24 -23.78 -2.27
CA GLN A 320 -33.02 -23.79 -1.49
C GLN A 320 -31.88 -23.15 -2.29
N ASP A 321 -31.07 -22.32 -1.62
CA ASP A 321 -29.90 -21.69 -2.22
C ASP A 321 -28.99 -22.76 -2.82
N VAL A 322 -28.39 -22.44 -3.97
CA VAL A 322 -27.46 -23.34 -4.64
C VAL A 322 -26.09 -22.67 -4.68
N LEU A 323 -25.10 -23.34 -4.09
CA LEU A 323 -23.70 -22.94 -4.18
C LEU A 323 -23.12 -23.33 -5.55
N TYR A 324 -22.56 -22.34 -6.24
CA TYR A 324 -21.85 -22.51 -7.50
C TYR A 324 -20.39 -22.18 -7.33
N MET A 325 -19.53 -22.97 -7.98
CA MET A 325 -18.19 -22.56 -8.32
C MET A 325 -18.24 -21.86 -9.67
N LEU A 326 -17.64 -20.68 -9.76
CA LEU A 326 -17.70 -19.88 -10.97
C LEU A 326 -16.34 -19.29 -11.31
N PHE A 327 -16.10 -19.12 -12.60
CA PHE A 327 -14.94 -18.43 -13.14
C PHE A 327 -15.41 -17.24 -13.95
N ARG A 328 -15.02 -16.04 -13.54
CA ARG A 328 -15.30 -14.81 -14.29
C ARG A 328 -14.09 -14.47 -15.14
N TYR A 329 -14.29 -14.10 -16.40
CA TYR A 329 -13.21 -13.77 -17.33
C TYR A 329 -13.57 -12.55 -18.20
N ALA A 330 -12.55 -11.81 -18.62
CA ALA A 330 -12.71 -10.60 -19.43
C ALA A 330 -12.68 -10.96 -20.91
N CYS A 331 -13.78 -10.79 -21.64
CA CYS A 331 -13.84 -11.10 -23.06
C CYS A 331 -13.05 -10.05 -23.88
N PRO A 332 -11.93 -10.40 -24.53
CA PRO A 332 -11.03 -9.42 -25.15
C PRO A 332 -11.70 -8.55 -26.22
N SER A 333 -12.66 -9.12 -26.95
CA SER A 333 -13.34 -8.45 -28.07
C SER A 333 -14.48 -7.51 -27.66
N SER A 334 -14.99 -7.59 -26.43
CA SER A 334 -16.17 -6.82 -26.01
C SER A 334 -15.95 -5.95 -24.77
N GLY A 335 -14.82 -6.11 -24.07
CA GLY A 335 -14.57 -5.48 -22.77
C GLY A 335 -15.60 -5.87 -21.69
N ARG A 336 -16.49 -6.84 -21.97
CA ARG A 336 -17.49 -7.33 -21.03
C ARG A 336 -16.98 -8.57 -20.32
N TYR A 337 -17.37 -8.72 -19.07
CA TYR A 337 -17.10 -9.93 -18.31
C TYR A 337 -18.12 -11.01 -18.61
N ARG A 338 -17.63 -12.24 -18.77
CA ARG A 338 -18.46 -13.45 -18.87
C ARG A 338 -18.18 -14.36 -17.68
N THR A 339 -19.07 -15.31 -17.44
CA THR A 339 -18.95 -16.23 -16.31
C THR A 339 -19.32 -17.65 -16.73
N VAL A 340 -18.42 -18.59 -16.48
CA VAL A 340 -18.72 -20.02 -16.46
C VAL A 340 -19.05 -20.40 -15.02
N ARG A 341 -20.04 -21.26 -14.80
CA ARG A 341 -20.40 -21.72 -13.46
C ARG A 341 -20.83 -23.18 -13.44
N TYR A 342 -20.41 -23.90 -12.41
CA TYR A 342 -20.79 -25.27 -12.12
C TYR A 342 -21.39 -25.35 -10.72
N SER A 343 -22.48 -26.12 -10.58
CA SER A 343 -23.13 -26.31 -9.28
C SER A 343 -22.35 -27.29 -8.42
N CYS A 344 -21.91 -26.84 -7.25
CA CYS A 344 -21.21 -27.68 -6.27
C CYS A 344 -22.10 -28.79 -5.72
N ARG A 345 -23.43 -28.55 -5.62
CA ARG A 345 -24.40 -29.58 -5.23
C ARG A 345 -24.47 -30.75 -6.21
N LYS A 346 -24.25 -30.51 -7.51
CA LYS A 346 -24.35 -31.57 -8.54
C LYS A 346 -23.05 -32.34 -8.75
N ASN A 347 -21.91 -31.70 -8.59
CA ASN A 347 -20.61 -32.28 -8.96
C ASN A 347 -19.64 -32.43 -7.77
N GLY A 348 -20.04 -32.06 -6.55
CA GLY A 348 -19.10 -31.82 -5.45
C GLY A 348 -18.31 -30.52 -5.65
N PHE A 349 -17.60 -30.09 -4.61
CA PHE A 349 -16.71 -28.94 -4.67
C PHE A 349 -15.52 -29.20 -5.61
N ARG A 350 -14.80 -30.31 -5.43
CA ARG A 350 -13.67 -30.72 -6.26
C ARG A 350 -14.08 -31.02 -7.69
N GLY A 351 -15.18 -31.75 -7.89
CA GLY A 351 -15.65 -32.05 -9.25
C GLY A 351 -16.16 -30.82 -10.01
N SER A 352 -16.69 -29.81 -9.30
CA SER A 352 -17.01 -28.52 -9.92
C SER A 352 -15.75 -27.77 -10.35
N PHE A 353 -14.69 -27.80 -9.53
CA PHE A 353 -13.39 -27.22 -9.89
C PHE A 353 -12.83 -27.87 -11.15
N THR A 354 -12.74 -29.20 -11.20
CA THR A 354 -12.19 -29.91 -12.37
C THR A 354 -12.94 -29.58 -13.66
N LYS A 355 -14.28 -29.57 -13.63
CA LYS A 355 -15.10 -29.22 -14.80
C LYS A 355 -14.90 -27.76 -15.22
N LEU A 356 -14.88 -26.85 -14.24
CA LEU A 356 -14.68 -25.44 -14.48
C LEU A 356 -13.30 -25.18 -15.08
N SER A 357 -12.23 -25.72 -14.50
CA SER A 357 -10.86 -25.55 -15.00
C SER A 357 -10.71 -26.06 -16.43
N LYS A 358 -11.34 -27.20 -16.77
CA LYS A 358 -11.33 -27.73 -18.14
C LYS A 358 -12.04 -26.78 -19.13
N GLU A 359 -13.20 -26.25 -18.77
CA GLU A 359 -13.91 -25.31 -19.64
C GLU A 359 -13.17 -23.97 -19.77
N VAL A 360 -12.56 -23.50 -18.70
CA VAL A 360 -11.77 -22.26 -18.68
C VAL A 360 -10.51 -22.39 -19.54
N ALA A 361 -9.84 -23.55 -19.50
CA ALA A 361 -8.72 -23.86 -20.39
C ALA A 361 -9.13 -23.81 -21.87
N ASN A 362 -10.30 -24.36 -22.22
CA ASN A 362 -10.83 -24.27 -23.59
C ASN A 362 -11.12 -22.84 -24.04
N LEU A 363 -11.32 -21.90 -23.09
CA LEU A 363 -11.54 -20.48 -23.36
C LEU A 363 -10.22 -19.69 -23.46
N GLY A 364 -9.06 -20.35 -23.34
CA GLY A 364 -7.73 -19.73 -23.42
C GLY A 364 -7.26 -19.09 -22.11
N TYR A 365 -7.87 -19.43 -20.98
CA TYR A 365 -7.43 -18.99 -19.65
C TYR A 365 -6.88 -20.15 -18.85
N GLU A 366 -5.94 -19.87 -17.96
CA GLU A 366 -5.36 -20.88 -17.09
C GLU A 366 -5.91 -20.76 -15.66
N VAL A 367 -6.18 -21.92 -15.06
CA VAL A 367 -6.53 -22.06 -13.66
C VAL A 367 -5.53 -23.02 -13.05
N HIS A 368 -4.65 -22.50 -12.18
CA HIS A 368 -3.66 -23.35 -11.52
C HIS A 368 -4.36 -24.39 -10.64
N PRO A 369 -3.93 -25.67 -10.65
CA PRO A 369 -4.54 -26.71 -9.83
C PRO A 369 -4.62 -26.34 -8.34
N ASP A 370 -3.58 -25.70 -7.81
CA ASP A 370 -3.52 -25.30 -6.40
C ASP A 370 -4.48 -24.18 -6.03
N SER A 371 -5.06 -23.47 -7.02
CA SER A 371 -6.06 -22.44 -6.75
C SER A 371 -7.31 -23.00 -6.06
N ILE A 372 -7.56 -24.31 -6.11
CA ILE A 372 -8.65 -24.94 -5.35
C ILE A 372 -8.46 -24.75 -3.83
N ALA A 373 -7.21 -24.70 -3.36
CA ALA A 373 -6.88 -24.50 -1.95
C ALA A 373 -7.18 -23.06 -1.49
N ASP A 374 -7.24 -22.10 -2.40
CA ASP A 374 -7.54 -20.69 -2.10
C ASP A 374 -9.05 -20.40 -2.09
N ILE A 375 -9.89 -21.33 -2.56
CA ILE A 375 -11.34 -21.16 -2.60
C ILE A 375 -11.96 -21.75 -1.32
N ARG A 376 -12.57 -20.91 -0.49
CA ARG A 376 -13.31 -21.32 0.71
C ARG A 376 -14.71 -20.71 0.77
N PRO A 377 -15.70 -21.44 1.30
CA PRO A 377 -17.01 -20.86 1.59
C PRO A 377 -16.91 -19.87 2.76
N THR A 378 -17.91 -18.99 2.89
CA THR A 378 -18.13 -18.30 4.18
C THR A 378 -18.62 -19.27 5.24
N LEU A 379 -18.55 -18.86 6.52
CA LEU A 379 -19.13 -19.64 7.61
C LEU A 379 -20.62 -19.95 7.38
N GLU A 380 -21.39 -18.97 6.90
CA GLU A 380 -22.82 -19.19 6.58
C GLU A 380 -23.02 -20.16 5.42
N GLN A 381 -22.24 -20.03 4.34
CA GLN A 381 -22.28 -20.93 3.18
C GLN A 381 -21.91 -22.35 3.60
N PHE A 382 -20.88 -22.49 4.43
CA PHE A 382 -20.43 -23.75 4.97
C PHE A 382 -21.54 -24.40 5.79
N ASN A 383 -22.09 -23.68 6.78
CA ASN A 383 -23.15 -24.19 7.65
C ASN A 383 -24.40 -24.62 6.86
N ARG A 384 -24.75 -23.92 5.78
CA ARG A 384 -25.91 -24.24 4.94
C ARG A 384 -25.69 -25.40 3.97
N HIS A 385 -24.46 -25.64 3.54
CA HIS A 385 -24.17 -26.55 2.43
C HIS A 385 -23.31 -27.76 2.76
N SER A 386 -22.56 -27.75 3.87
CA SER A 386 -21.64 -28.83 4.26
C SER A 386 -22.33 -30.19 4.42
N ALA A 387 -23.59 -30.21 4.85
CA ALA A 387 -24.39 -31.43 4.96
C ALA A 387 -24.70 -32.09 3.61
N VAL A 388 -24.67 -31.33 2.51
CA VAL A 388 -25.04 -31.82 1.16
C VAL A 388 -23.81 -31.91 0.24
N ILE A 389 -22.83 -31.04 0.43
CA ILE A 389 -21.57 -31.01 -0.33
C ILE A 389 -20.47 -31.50 0.60
N THR A 390 -20.28 -32.82 0.64
CA THR A 390 -19.43 -33.50 1.63
C THR A 390 -17.95 -33.16 1.49
N ASP A 391 -17.50 -32.74 0.31
CA ASP A 391 -16.12 -32.34 0.02
C ASP A 391 -15.91 -30.81 0.07
N LEU A 392 -16.88 -30.06 0.60
CA LEU A 392 -16.76 -28.62 0.80
C LEU A 392 -15.72 -28.32 1.89
N PRO A 393 -14.67 -27.53 1.62
CA PRO A 393 -13.66 -27.24 2.62
C PRO A 393 -14.21 -26.30 3.71
N PRO A 394 -13.69 -26.37 4.95
CA PRO A 394 -14.06 -25.44 6.02
C PRO A 394 -13.69 -24.00 5.65
N PRO A 395 -14.39 -22.97 6.16
CA PRO A 395 -14.02 -21.57 5.95
C PRO A 395 -12.59 -21.30 6.43
N PHE A 396 -11.96 -20.21 5.95
CA PHE A 396 -10.71 -19.74 6.53
C PHE A 396 -10.92 -19.39 8.01
N SER A 397 -9.97 -19.82 8.86
CA SER A 397 -9.94 -19.59 10.31
C SER A 397 -9.61 -18.15 10.66
#